data_AF-X8IC81-F1
#
_entry.id   AF-X8IC81-F1
#
_cell.length_a   1.000
_cell.length_b   1.000
_cell.length_c   1.000
_cell.angle_alpha   90.00
_cell.angle_beta   90.00
_cell.angle_gamma   90.00
#
_symmetry.space_group_name_H-M   'P 1'
#
loop_
_entity.id
_entity.type
_entity.pdbx_description
1 polymer ?
#
loop_
_entity_poly.entity_id
_entity_poly.type
_entity_poly.pdbx_seq_one_letter_code
_entity_poly.pdbx_strand_id
1 'polypeptide(L)'
;MIEVLKDEPNLKKAKITTEDATVTISYKIPFFTSSNRKKFDEIIETVISDLKRNDFSTGGFLDGTNDSTLSIVEIGQKYYYYYLTDSEYKKKSEDLELKKEENINKKENFILGILGVIGVALIGIIAYVLAGMAGRYEWAIPIFLTAMSFTVYKHLARKISVISAFIIFILLAISLFIATFLEYAWRLYRIYKEEYIVTFMEVLKDAPQIILENPEIKSVFTKDLLINGGILILGFIIAFISAYKSEDRFAKIKKVNDNKM
;
A
#
# COMPACT_ATOMS: atom_id res chain seq x y z
N MET A 1 10.22 -31.90 -15.22
CA MET A 1 10.13 -31.06 -14.00
C MET A 1 8.68 -30.86 -13.53
N ILE A 2 7.78 -30.24 -14.32
CA ILE A 2 6.39 -30.00 -13.88
C ILE A 2 5.65 -31.31 -13.55
N GLU A 3 5.78 -32.33 -14.40
CA GLU A 3 5.14 -33.64 -14.18
C GLU A 3 5.64 -34.29 -12.89
N VAL A 4 6.96 -34.29 -12.68
CA VAL A 4 7.60 -34.75 -11.44
C VAL A 4 7.03 -34.03 -10.21
N LEU A 5 6.92 -32.70 -10.25
CA LEU A 5 6.42 -31.91 -9.11
C LEU A 5 4.90 -32.02 -8.89
N LYS A 6 4.13 -32.39 -9.91
CA LYS A 6 2.67 -32.58 -9.80
C LYS A 6 2.31 -33.88 -9.08
N ASP A 7 3.18 -34.88 -9.14
CA ASP A 7 2.97 -36.19 -8.53
C ASP A 7 3.36 -36.21 -7.04
N GLU A 8 4.04 -35.17 -6.56
CA GLU A 8 4.49 -35.06 -5.16
C GLU A 8 3.33 -34.86 -4.17
N PRO A 9 3.15 -35.76 -3.18
CA PRO A 9 2.05 -35.71 -2.22
C PRO A 9 1.96 -34.39 -1.46
N ASN A 10 3.12 -33.80 -1.13
CA ASN A 10 3.25 -32.56 -0.38
C ASN A 10 2.86 -31.31 -1.19
N LEU A 11 2.82 -31.42 -2.53
CA LEU A 11 2.52 -30.32 -3.46
C LEU A 11 1.09 -30.33 -3.99
N LYS A 12 0.26 -31.32 -3.63
CA LYS A 12 -1.12 -31.46 -4.13
C LYS A 12 -2.04 -30.25 -3.91
N LYS A 13 -1.73 -29.41 -2.91
CA LYS A 13 -2.48 -28.17 -2.59
C LYS A 13 -1.84 -26.91 -3.17
N ALA A 14 -0.70 -27.02 -3.84
CA ALA A 14 -0.02 -25.91 -4.48
C ALA A 14 -0.52 -25.71 -5.91
N LYS A 15 -0.60 -24.45 -6.34
CA LYS A 15 -0.76 -24.12 -7.76
C LYS A 15 0.63 -24.03 -8.37
N ILE A 16 0.93 -24.89 -9.33
CA ILE A 16 2.19 -24.89 -10.07
C ILE A 16 1.94 -24.26 -11.44
N THR A 17 2.65 -23.17 -11.74
CA THR A 17 2.63 -22.50 -13.05
C THR A 17 4.03 -22.35 -13.58
N THR A 18 4.15 -22.29 -14.90
CA THR A 18 5.43 -22.10 -15.58
C THR A 18 5.35 -20.96 -16.55
N GLU A 19 6.31 -20.05 -16.45
CA GLU A 19 6.52 -18.95 -17.36
C GLU A 19 8.04 -18.89 -17.60
N ASP A 20 8.44 -18.95 -18.86
CA ASP A 20 9.82 -19.19 -19.28
C ASP A 20 10.46 -20.43 -18.59
N ALA A 21 11.71 -20.31 -18.14
CA ALA A 21 12.44 -21.33 -17.37
C ALA A 21 12.13 -21.29 -15.86
N THR A 22 11.10 -20.55 -15.44
CA THR A 22 10.75 -20.39 -14.02
C THR A 22 9.55 -21.27 -13.66
N VAL A 23 9.71 -22.14 -12.66
CA VAL A 23 8.60 -22.86 -12.06
C VAL A 23 8.16 -22.15 -10.78
N THR A 24 6.94 -21.65 -10.79
CA THR A 24 6.33 -20.97 -9.65
C THR A 24 5.41 -21.93 -8.91
N ILE A 25 5.73 -22.21 -7.64
CA ILE A 25 4.89 -22.97 -6.73
C ILE A 25 4.19 -21.99 -5.79
N SER A 26 2.88 -21.82 -5.97
CA SER A 26 2.07 -20.90 -5.15
C SER A 26 1.25 -21.68 -4.13
N TYR A 27 1.43 -21.34 -2.85
CA TYR A 27 0.68 -21.93 -1.74
C TYR A 27 -0.09 -20.86 -0.97
N LYS A 28 -1.40 -21.06 -0.78
CA LYS A 28 -2.25 -20.12 -0.04
C LYS A 28 -2.21 -20.47 1.45
N ILE A 29 -1.53 -19.65 2.25
CA ILE A 29 -1.51 -19.76 3.71
C ILE A 29 -2.38 -18.67 4.35
N PRO A 30 -3.23 -19.01 5.35
CA PRO A 30 -4.08 -18.02 6.02
C PRO A 30 -3.30 -17.09 6.96
N PHE A 31 -2.19 -17.53 7.57
CA PHE A 31 -1.30 -16.70 8.42
C PHE A 31 0.11 -17.31 8.51
N PHE A 32 1.18 -16.50 8.60
CA PHE A 32 2.56 -17.00 8.73
C PHE A 32 2.86 -17.36 10.21
N THR A 33 2.38 -18.51 10.67
CA THR A 33 2.67 -19.06 12.01
C THR A 33 3.89 -19.98 11.96
N SER A 34 4.50 -20.29 13.11
CA SER A 34 5.62 -21.23 13.22
C SER A 34 5.30 -22.61 12.61
N SER A 35 4.05 -23.06 12.71
CA SER A 35 3.57 -24.30 12.09
C SER A 35 3.51 -24.21 10.56
N ASN A 36 3.10 -23.07 10.01
CA ASN A 36 3.05 -22.86 8.56
C ASN A 36 4.45 -22.62 7.96
N ARG A 37 5.41 -22.12 8.75
CA ARG A 37 6.84 -22.06 8.37
C ARG A 37 7.42 -23.45 8.17
N LYS A 38 7.22 -24.38 9.12
CA LYS A 38 7.69 -25.77 8.97
C LYS A 38 7.20 -26.45 7.69
N LYS A 39 5.93 -26.25 7.33
CA LYS A 39 5.36 -26.75 6.07
C LYS A 39 6.01 -26.15 4.83
N PHE A 40 6.41 -24.87 4.90
CA PHE A 40 7.14 -24.24 3.81
C PHE A 40 8.54 -24.85 3.67
N ASP A 41 9.23 -25.08 4.78
CA ASP A 41 10.55 -25.74 4.78
C ASP A 41 10.46 -27.18 4.23
N GLU A 42 9.45 -27.96 4.65
CA GLU A 42 9.16 -29.29 4.11
C GLU A 42 8.91 -29.30 2.59
N ILE A 43 8.19 -28.30 2.08
CA ILE A 43 7.95 -28.13 0.64
C ILE A 43 9.25 -27.84 -0.10
N ILE A 44 10.09 -26.94 0.43
CA ILE A 44 11.38 -26.60 -0.16
C ILE A 44 12.30 -27.83 -0.19
N GLU A 45 12.38 -28.58 0.91
CA GLU A 45 13.17 -29.81 0.99
C GLU A 45 12.70 -30.88 0.01
N THR A 46 11.37 -31.08 -0.10
CA THR A 46 10.78 -32.04 -1.05
C THR A 46 11.18 -31.66 -2.48
N VAL A 47 10.92 -30.41 -2.89
CA VAL A 47 11.24 -29.91 -4.23
C VAL A 47 12.73 -30.04 -4.54
N ILE A 48 13.61 -29.68 -3.61
CA ILE A 48 15.07 -29.80 -3.78
C ILE A 48 15.48 -31.27 -3.93
N SER A 49 14.91 -32.17 -3.12
CA SER A 49 15.20 -33.61 -3.18
C SER A 49 14.79 -34.22 -4.52
N ASP A 50 13.63 -33.85 -5.04
CA ASP A 50 13.14 -34.37 -6.31
C ASP A 50 13.95 -33.85 -7.49
N LEU A 51 14.36 -32.57 -7.44
CA LEU A 51 15.25 -32.01 -8.45
C LEU A 51 16.60 -32.74 -8.44
N LYS A 52 17.19 -32.99 -7.26
CA LYS A 52 18.43 -33.77 -7.14
C LYS A 52 18.29 -35.19 -7.67
N ARG A 53 17.17 -35.87 -7.39
CA ARG A 53 16.88 -37.24 -7.84
C ARG A 53 16.75 -37.35 -9.37
N ASN A 54 16.44 -36.25 -10.05
CA ASN A 54 16.28 -36.18 -11.50
C ASN A 54 17.48 -35.47 -12.18
N ASP A 55 18.67 -35.52 -11.58
CA ASP A 55 19.93 -35.00 -12.12
C ASP A 55 19.94 -33.48 -12.44
N PHE A 56 19.07 -32.69 -11.80
CA PHE A 56 19.15 -31.24 -11.89
C PHE A 56 20.31 -30.72 -11.02
N SER A 57 21.23 -29.97 -11.63
CA SER A 57 22.32 -29.30 -10.91
C SER A 57 21.79 -28.10 -10.13
N THR A 58 22.16 -28.01 -8.84
CA THR A 58 21.93 -26.81 -8.04
C THR A 58 22.84 -25.68 -8.50
N GLY A 59 22.40 -24.43 -8.38
CA GLY A 59 23.19 -23.26 -8.72
C GLY A 59 22.53 -21.97 -8.26
N GLY A 60 23.23 -20.86 -8.45
CA GLY A 60 22.76 -19.52 -8.21
C GLY A 60 21.50 -19.18 -9.03
N PHE A 61 20.61 -18.35 -8.48
CA PHE A 61 19.33 -18.03 -9.12
C PHE A 61 19.48 -17.18 -10.38
N LEU A 62 20.54 -16.38 -10.52
CA LEU A 62 20.68 -15.44 -11.62
C LEU A 62 21.31 -16.07 -12.86
N ASP A 63 22.33 -16.91 -12.68
CA ASP A 63 23.08 -17.49 -13.79
C ASP A 63 23.28 -19.01 -13.72
N GLY A 64 22.79 -19.67 -12.66
CA GLY A 64 22.89 -21.12 -12.49
C GLY A 64 24.28 -21.60 -12.08
N THR A 65 25.23 -20.71 -11.80
CA THR A 65 26.60 -21.08 -11.40
C THR A 65 26.59 -21.74 -10.03
N ASN A 66 27.38 -22.81 -9.89
CA ASN A 66 27.58 -23.49 -8.61
C ASN A 66 29.07 -23.46 -8.24
N ASP A 67 29.46 -22.40 -7.55
CA ASP A 67 30.83 -22.19 -7.05
C ASP A 67 31.02 -22.66 -5.59
N SER A 68 30.06 -23.45 -5.07
CA SER A 68 30.00 -23.91 -3.66
C SER A 68 29.78 -22.82 -2.61
N THR A 69 29.44 -21.57 -3.00
CA THR A 69 29.18 -20.45 -2.07
C THR A 69 27.68 -20.10 -1.92
N LEU A 70 26.80 -21.01 -2.32
CA LEU A 70 25.36 -20.78 -2.34
C LEU A 70 24.82 -20.40 -0.96
N SER A 71 24.11 -19.27 -0.86
CA SER A 71 23.48 -18.81 0.37
C SER A 71 22.08 -18.27 0.10
N ILE A 72 21.20 -18.37 1.10
CA ILE A 72 19.85 -17.79 1.03
C ILE A 72 19.95 -16.31 1.37
N VAL A 73 19.43 -15.48 0.47
CA VAL A 73 19.49 -14.03 0.56
C VAL A 73 18.09 -13.46 0.47
N GLU A 74 17.72 -12.68 1.47
CA GLU A 74 16.50 -11.89 1.47
C GLU A 74 16.77 -10.55 0.77
N ILE A 75 15.98 -10.23 -0.27
CA ILE A 75 16.10 -8.99 -1.04
C ILE A 75 14.81 -8.17 -0.97
N GLY A 76 14.96 -6.89 -0.61
CA GLY A 76 13.88 -5.90 -0.63
C GLY A 76 12.99 -5.96 0.62
N GLN A 77 11.74 -5.53 0.48
CA GLN A 77 10.76 -5.46 1.59
C GLN A 77 9.63 -6.49 1.46
N LYS A 78 9.69 -7.37 0.45
CA LYS A 78 8.62 -8.31 0.10
C LYS A 78 8.94 -9.78 0.38
N TYR A 79 9.85 -10.07 1.32
CA TYR A 79 10.22 -11.44 1.70
C TYR A 79 10.58 -12.34 0.50
N TYR A 80 11.25 -11.77 -0.51
CA TYR A 80 11.76 -12.57 -1.61
C TYR A 80 13.10 -13.17 -1.19
N TYR A 81 13.13 -14.49 -1.08
CA TYR A 81 14.33 -15.26 -0.81
C TYR A 81 14.91 -15.80 -2.11
N TYR A 82 16.19 -15.54 -2.32
CA TYR A 82 16.94 -16.01 -3.49
C TYR A 82 18.09 -16.87 -3.00
N TYR A 83 18.35 -17.98 -3.69
CA TYR A 83 19.60 -18.71 -3.55
C TYR A 83 20.63 -18.03 -4.44
N LEU A 84 21.63 -17.36 -3.84
CA LEU A 84 22.66 -16.64 -4.57
C LEU A 84 24.05 -17.16 -4.18
N THR A 85 24.93 -17.27 -5.17
CA THR A 85 26.37 -17.40 -4.91
C THR A 85 26.94 -16.07 -4.37
N ASP A 86 28.15 -16.08 -3.85
CA ASP A 86 28.82 -14.85 -3.37
C ASP A 86 29.03 -13.83 -4.50
N SER A 87 29.31 -14.31 -5.71
CA SER A 87 29.48 -13.46 -6.90
C SER A 87 28.15 -12.81 -7.34
N GLU A 88 27.06 -13.58 -7.36
CA GLU A 88 25.71 -13.08 -7.64
C GLU A 88 25.22 -12.12 -6.53
N TYR A 89 25.48 -12.45 -5.26
CA TYR A 89 25.17 -11.59 -4.12
C TYR A 89 25.86 -10.24 -4.25
N LYS A 90 27.17 -10.24 -4.56
CA LYS A 90 27.94 -9.00 -4.75
C LYS A 90 27.37 -8.16 -5.89
N LYS A 91 27.14 -8.77 -7.06
CA LYS A 91 26.55 -8.10 -8.23
C LYS A 91 25.18 -7.50 -7.89
N LYS A 92 24.35 -8.21 -7.14
CA LYS A 92 23.02 -7.74 -6.74
C LYS A 92 23.08 -6.64 -5.69
N SER A 93 24.05 -6.70 -4.77
CA SER A 93 24.30 -5.64 -3.80
C SER A 93 24.74 -4.35 -4.50
N GLU A 94 25.65 -4.44 -5.47
CA GLU A 94 26.09 -3.30 -6.29
C GLU A 94 24.93 -2.70 -7.11
N ASP A 95 24.10 -3.53 -7.78
CA ASP A 95 22.89 -3.08 -8.49
C ASP A 95 21.90 -2.35 -7.56
N LEU A 96 21.74 -2.85 -6.34
CA LEU A 96 20.91 -2.20 -5.32
C LEU A 96 21.49 -0.87 -4.87
N GLU A 97 22.81 -0.77 -4.66
CA GLU A 97 23.46 0.50 -4.32
C GLU A 97 23.32 1.53 -5.43
N LEU A 98 23.55 1.13 -6.69
CA LEU A 98 23.33 1.99 -7.85
C LEU A 98 21.88 2.50 -7.93
N LYS A 99 20.89 1.62 -7.71
CA LYS A 99 19.47 2.01 -7.66
C LYS A 99 19.16 2.97 -6.51
N LYS A 100 19.80 2.80 -5.35
CA LYS A 100 19.66 3.73 -4.22
C LYS A 100 20.21 5.10 -4.58
N GLU A 101 21.42 5.16 -5.17
CA GLU A 101 22.03 6.40 -5.62
C GLU A 101 21.18 7.09 -6.70
N GLU A 102 20.68 6.34 -7.68
CA GLU A 102 19.76 6.86 -8.70
C GLU A 102 18.50 7.44 -8.06
N ASN A 103 17.88 6.73 -7.11
CA ASN A 103 16.68 7.20 -6.40
C ASN A 103 16.95 8.45 -5.54
N ILE A 104 18.11 8.52 -4.89
CA ILE A 104 18.55 9.71 -4.14
C ILE A 104 18.68 10.91 -5.09
N ASN A 105 19.33 10.72 -6.23
CA ASN A 105 19.60 11.75 -7.23
C ASN A 105 18.36 12.12 -8.08
N LYS A 106 17.33 11.27 -8.09
CA LYS A 106 16.09 11.52 -8.82
C LYS A 106 15.36 12.73 -8.23
N LYS A 107 15.07 13.70 -9.09
CA LYS A 107 14.25 14.87 -8.76
C LYS A 107 12.78 14.48 -8.63
N GLU A 108 12.14 14.99 -7.59
CA GLU A 108 10.71 14.84 -7.34
C GLU A 108 9.93 15.80 -8.24
N ASN A 109 8.98 15.28 -9.03
CA ASN A 109 8.09 16.11 -9.86
C ASN A 109 6.93 16.64 -9.01
N PHE A 110 7.27 17.51 -8.07
CA PHE A 110 6.39 17.94 -7.00
C PHE A 110 5.06 18.56 -7.46
N ILE A 111 5.12 19.42 -8.48
CA ILE A 111 3.95 20.09 -9.05
C ILE A 111 2.95 19.06 -9.59
N LEU A 112 3.44 18.09 -10.37
CA LEU A 112 2.59 17.07 -10.98
C LEU A 112 1.97 16.15 -9.92
N GLY A 113 2.74 15.81 -8.88
CA GLY A 113 2.23 15.06 -7.73
C GLY A 113 1.09 15.78 -7.02
N ILE A 114 1.26 17.08 -6.72
CA ILE A 114 0.22 17.89 -6.06
C ILE A 114 -1.04 17.99 -6.93
N LEU A 115 -0.89 18.22 -8.23
CA LEU A 115 -2.04 18.26 -9.16
C LEU A 115 -2.83 16.95 -9.12
N GLY A 116 -2.14 15.80 -9.07
CA GLY A 116 -2.80 14.51 -8.89
C GLY A 116 -3.58 14.39 -7.58
N VAL A 117 -3.00 14.86 -6.47
CA VAL A 117 -3.66 14.84 -5.15
C VAL A 117 -4.87 15.75 -5.10
N ILE A 118 -4.81 16.93 -5.72
CA ILE A 118 -5.97 17.82 -5.86
C ILE A 118 -7.08 17.10 -6.63
N GLY A 119 -6.76 16.40 -7.71
CA GLY A 119 -7.74 15.58 -8.44
C GLY A 119 -8.41 14.52 -7.57
N VAL A 120 -7.62 13.77 -6.77
CA VAL A 120 -8.15 12.78 -5.82
C VAL A 120 -9.02 13.44 -4.74
N ALA A 121 -8.60 14.58 -4.20
CA ALA A 121 -9.33 15.32 -3.17
C ALA A 121 -10.70 15.80 -3.67
N LEU A 122 -10.79 16.29 -4.90
CA LEU A 122 -12.07 16.71 -5.51
C LEU A 122 -13.04 15.52 -5.66
N ILE A 123 -12.55 14.38 -6.16
CA ILE A 123 -13.34 13.15 -6.24
C ILE A 123 -13.78 12.71 -4.84
N GLY A 124 -12.90 12.84 -3.86
CA GLY A 124 -13.16 12.53 -2.46
C GLY A 124 -14.28 13.36 -1.85
N ILE A 125 -14.29 14.67 -2.09
CA ILE A 125 -15.35 15.58 -1.63
C ILE A 125 -16.70 15.12 -2.20
N ILE A 126 -16.77 14.85 -3.51
CA ILE A 126 -18.00 14.41 -4.16
C ILE A 126 -18.47 13.07 -3.57
N ALA A 127 -17.58 12.10 -3.44
CA ALA A 127 -17.91 10.78 -2.89
C ALA A 127 -18.41 10.86 -1.44
N TYR A 128 -17.80 11.70 -0.63
CA TYR A 128 -18.19 11.93 0.76
C TYR A 128 -19.59 12.54 0.84
N VAL A 129 -19.86 13.61 0.10
CA VAL A 129 -21.17 14.27 0.10
C VAL A 129 -22.25 13.30 -0.38
N LEU A 130 -22.01 12.55 -1.45
CA LEU A 130 -22.98 11.55 -1.95
C LEU A 130 -23.24 10.42 -0.94
N ALA A 131 -22.22 10.00 -0.18
CA ALA A 131 -22.38 9.00 0.88
C ALA A 131 -23.25 9.53 2.03
N GLY A 132 -23.02 10.77 2.46
CA GLY A 132 -23.84 11.43 3.48
C GLY A 132 -25.28 11.68 3.02
N MET A 133 -25.48 12.07 1.76
CA MET A 133 -26.81 12.17 1.13
C MET A 133 -27.58 10.84 1.19
N ALA A 134 -26.88 9.71 1.03
CA ALA A 134 -27.44 8.36 1.09
C ALA A 134 -27.57 7.80 2.52
N GLY A 135 -27.18 8.56 3.56
CA GLY A 135 -27.18 8.10 4.94
C GLY A 135 -26.20 6.96 5.23
N ARG A 136 -25.14 6.81 4.42
CA ARG A 136 -24.13 5.75 4.58
C ARG A 136 -22.93 6.23 5.39
N TYR A 137 -22.27 5.29 6.04
CA TYR A 137 -21.11 5.55 6.90
C TYR A 137 -19.89 6.06 6.11
N GLU A 138 -19.53 7.32 6.36
CA GLU A 138 -18.51 8.10 5.63
C GLU A 138 -17.05 7.75 5.99
N TRP A 139 -16.83 7.01 7.08
CA TRP A 139 -15.48 6.82 7.68
C TRP A 139 -14.48 6.08 6.80
N ALA A 140 -14.94 5.27 5.84
CA ALA A 140 -14.07 4.54 4.91
C ALA A 140 -13.44 5.46 3.86
N ILE A 141 -14.07 6.61 3.58
CA ILE A 141 -13.66 7.52 2.53
C ILE A 141 -12.31 8.19 2.85
N PRO A 142 -12.07 8.77 4.04
CA PRO A 142 -10.76 9.29 4.42
C PRO A 142 -9.62 8.28 4.27
N ILE A 143 -9.84 7.02 4.65
CA ILE A 143 -8.83 5.95 4.56
C ILE A 143 -8.47 5.69 3.09
N PHE A 144 -9.49 5.47 2.25
CA PHE A 144 -9.30 5.20 0.84
C PHE A 144 -8.60 6.36 0.12
N LEU A 145 -9.07 7.60 0.35
CA LEU A 145 -8.51 8.80 -0.28
C LEU A 145 -7.07 9.06 0.11
N THR A 146 -6.70 8.72 1.34
CA THR A 146 -5.32 8.84 1.80
C THR A 146 -4.41 7.88 1.05
N ALA A 147 -4.76 6.59 0.99
CA ALA A 147 -3.98 5.61 0.25
C ALA A 147 -3.88 5.95 -1.25
N MET A 148 -4.99 6.40 -1.85
CA MET A 148 -5.04 6.81 -3.24
C MET A 148 -4.18 8.05 -3.51
N SER A 149 -4.22 9.05 -2.63
CA SER A 149 -3.40 10.26 -2.73
C SER A 149 -1.91 9.96 -2.73
N PHE A 150 -1.44 9.11 -1.81
CA PHE A 150 -0.03 8.68 -1.79
C PHE A 150 0.37 7.92 -3.05
N THR A 151 -0.53 7.07 -3.55
CA THR A 151 -0.29 6.26 -4.76
C THR A 151 -0.19 7.13 -6.01
N VAL A 152 -1.18 8.00 -6.22
CA VAL A 152 -1.24 8.94 -7.35
C VAL A 152 -0.07 9.92 -7.28
N TYR A 153 0.21 10.46 -6.08
CA TYR A 153 1.36 11.34 -5.88
C TYR A 153 2.66 10.64 -6.27
N LYS A 154 2.96 9.46 -5.69
CA LYS A 154 4.20 8.73 -5.98
C LYS A 154 4.32 8.37 -7.46
N HIS A 155 3.21 8.00 -8.10
CA HIS A 155 3.20 7.68 -9.53
C HIS A 155 3.59 8.89 -10.40
N LEU A 156 3.01 10.06 -10.13
CA LEU A 156 3.24 11.28 -10.92
C LEU A 156 4.55 12.00 -10.54
N ALA A 157 4.81 12.12 -9.24
CA ALA A 157 6.00 12.77 -8.69
C ALA A 157 7.27 11.91 -8.80
N ARG A 158 7.10 10.60 -9.06
CA ARG A 158 8.14 9.55 -9.13
C ARG A 158 8.88 9.24 -7.83
N LYS A 159 8.72 10.09 -6.81
CA LYS A 159 9.38 10.04 -5.50
C LYS A 159 8.44 10.69 -4.48
N ILE A 160 8.63 10.38 -3.20
CA ILE A 160 7.92 11.07 -2.12
C ILE A 160 8.89 11.55 -1.03
N SER A 161 8.90 12.87 -0.82
CA SER A 161 9.61 13.49 0.30
C SER A 161 8.72 13.65 1.53
N VAL A 162 9.34 13.96 2.67
CA VAL A 162 8.60 14.31 3.90
C VAL A 162 7.78 15.59 3.70
N ILE A 163 8.32 16.55 2.95
CA ILE A 163 7.65 17.82 2.64
C ILE A 163 6.39 17.57 1.81
N SER A 164 6.47 16.73 0.77
CA SER A 164 5.29 16.41 -0.03
C SER A 164 4.25 15.62 0.76
N ALA A 165 4.66 14.67 1.60
CA ALA A 165 3.73 13.99 2.51
C ALA A 165 2.99 14.97 3.42
N PHE A 166 3.67 15.97 3.98
CA PHE A 166 3.03 17.01 4.79
C PHE A 166 1.99 17.83 3.99
N ILE A 167 2.28 18.14 2.73
CA ILE A 167 1.34 18.88 1.87
C ILE A 167 0.14 18.01 1.48
N ILE A 168 0.35 16.72 1.21
CA ILE A 168 -0.74 15.75 1.00
C ILE A 168 -1.67 15.77 2.21
N PHE A 169 -1.12 15.73 3.43
CA PHE A 169 -1.92 15.79 4.65
C PHE A 169 -2.78 17.06 4.72
N ILE A 170 -2.18 18.24 4.47
CA ILE A 170 -2.91 19.52 4.48
C ILE A 170 -4.05 19.50 3.45
N LEU A 171 -3.78 19.07 2.21
CA LEU A 171 -4.78 19.01 1.15
C LEU A 171 -5.95 18.08 1.51
N LEU A 172 -5.64 16.92 2.11
CA LEU A 172 -6.66 15.97 2.56
C LEU A 172 -7.46 16.51 3.76
N ALA A 173 -6.83 17.23 4.69
CA ALA A 173 -7.52 17.84 5.82
C ALA A 173 -8.48 18.95 5.38
N ILE A 174 -8.05 19.80 4.44
CA ILE A 174 -8.90 20.83 3.83
C ILE A 174 -10.06 20.16 3.07
N SER A 175 -9.76 19.13 2.28
CA SER A 175 -10.76 18.36 1.53
C SER A 175 -11.82 17.74 2.45
N LEU A 176 -11.40 17.13 3.57
CA LEU A 176 -12.30 16.58 4.57
C LEU A 176 -13.20 17.66 5.17
N PHE A 177 -12.62 18.80 5.56
CA PHE A 177 -13.41 19.91 6.10
C PHE A 177 -14.47 20.41 5.10
N ILE A 178 -14.09 20.63 3.84
CA ILE A 178 -15.01 21.06 2.79
C ILE A 178 -16.12 20.02 2.58
N ALA A 179 -15.76 18.74 2.54
CA ALA A 179 -16.70 17.65 2.37
C ALA A 179 -17.73 17.58 3.50
N THR A 180 -17.27 17.57 4.76
CA THR A 180 -18.16 17.58 5.94
C THR A 180 -19.05 18.82 5.96
N PHE A 181 -18.50 20.00 5.62
CA PHE A 181 -19.29 21.23 5.54
C PHE A 181 -20.40 21.17 4.48
N LEU A 182 -20.08 20.71 3.27
CA LEU A 182 -21.07 20.57 2.18
C LEU A 182 -22.16 19.54 2.51
N GLU A 183 -21.77 18.46 3.17
CA GLU A 183 -22.68 17.40 3.61
C GLU A 183 -23.66 17.92 4.67
N TYR A 184 -23.20 18.73 5.63
CA TYR A 184 -24.06 19.42 6.58
C TYR A 184 -24.94 20.49 5.94
N ALA A 185 -24.41 21.30 5.01
CA ALA A 185 -25.22 22.25 4.25
C ALA A 185 -26.34 21.54 3.48
N TRP A 186 -26.08 20.34 2.96
CA TRP A 186 -27.11 19.52 2.32
C TRP A 186 -28.16 19.03 3.31
N ARG A 187 -27.76 18.57 4.50
CA ARG A 187 -28.70 18.18 5.57
C ARG A 187 -29.62 19.33 5.95
N LEU A 188 -29.06 20.53 6.15
CA LEU A 188 -29.83 21.75 6.43
C LEU A 188 -30.79 22.07 5.29
N TYR A 189 -30.33 22.03 4.05
CA TYR A 189 -31.16 22.31 2.89
C TYR A 189 -32.37 21.37 2.81
N ARG A 190 -32.17 20.07 3.09
CA ARG A 190 -33.26 19.10 3.13
C ARG A 190 -34.31 19.44 4.18
N ILE A 191 -33.90 19.95 5.35
CA ILE A 191 -34.82 20.36 6.42
C ILE A 191 -35.57 21.63 6.01
N TYR A 192 -34.86 22.69 5.63
CA TYR A 192 -35.50 23.97 5.33
C TYR A 192 -36.39 23.95 4.10
N LYS A 193 -36.09 23.13 3.08
CA LYS A 193 -36.94 23.04 1.89
C LYS A 193 -38.31 22.39 2.15
N GLU A 194 -38.48 21.70 3.28
CA GLU A 194 -39.76 21.11 3.67
C GLU A 194 -40.74 22.19 4.19
N GLU A 195 -40.21 23.27 4.77
CA GLU A 195 -40.99 24.35 5.39
C GLU A 195 -40.96 25.66 4.59
N TYR A 196 -39.90 25.90 3.81
CA TYR A 196 -39.64 27.15 3.12
C TYR A 196 -39.25 26.92 1.64
N ILE A 197 -39.56 27.89 0.79
CA ILE A 197 -39.08 27.92 -0.60
C ILE A 197 -37.65 28.47 -0.59
N VAL A 198 -36.67 27.57 -0.45
CA VAL A 198 -35.25 27.91 -0.45
C VAL A 198 -34.47 27.04 -1.42
N THR A 199 -33.38 27.58 -1.95
CA THR A 199 -32.41 26.87 -2.77
C THR A 199 -31.25 26.35 -1.93
N PHE A 200 -30.55 25.33 -2.42
CA PHE A 200 -29.34 24.83 -1.75
C PHE A 200 -28.28 25.92 -1.56
N MET A 201 -28.18 26.86 -2.51
CA MET A 201 -27.14 27.89 -2.49
C MET A 201 -27.40 28.99 -1.46
N GLU A 202 -28.67 29.32 -1.23
CA GLU A 202 -29.08 30.18 -0.11
C GLU A 202 -28.72 29.52 1.22
N VAL A 203 -29.09 28.25 1.40
CA VAL A 203 -28.76 27.52 2.62
C VAL A 203 -27.25 27.34 2.79
N LEU A 204 -26.49 27.09 1.73
CA LEU A 204 -25.03 26.96 1.78
C LEU A 204 -24.35 28.26 2.25
N LYS A 205 -24.89 29.42 1.84
CA LYS A 205 -24.38 30.73 2.24
C LYS A 205 -24.58 30.98 3.74
N ASP A 206 -25.72 30.55 4.27
CA ASP A 206 -26.08 30.75 5.68
C ASP A 206 -25.59 29.61 6.59
N ALA A 207 -25.23 28.46 6.01
CA ALA A 207 -24.77 27.27 6.73
C ALA A 207 -23.62 27.53 7.72
N PRO A 208 -22.57 28.34 7.42
CA PRO A 208 -21.51 28.61 8.39
C PRO A 208 -22.06 29.22 9.68
N GLN A 209 -22.98 30.18 9.55
CA GLN A 209 -23.59 30.85 10.69
C GLN A 209 -24.50 29.87 11.46
N ILE A 210 -25.39 29.16 10.75
CA ILE A 210 -26.32 28.19 11.34
C ILE A 210 -25.56 27.10 12.12
N ILE A 211 -24.50 26.55 11.53
CA ILE A 211 -23.67 25.51 12.15
C ILE A 211 -22.95 26.03 13.40
N LEU A 212 -22.50 27.29 13.41
CA LEU A 212 -21.72 27.84 14.53
C LEU A 212 -22.59 28.37 15.68
N GLU A 213 -23.77 28.89 15.38
CA GLU A 213 -24.67 29.52 16.35
C GLU A 213 -25.59 28.51 17.03
N ASN A 214 -26.02 27.46 16.33
CA ASN A 214 -26.84 26.41 16.93
C ASN A 214 -25.94 25.42 17.70
N PRO A 215 -26.04 25.34 19.06
CA PRO A 215 -25.14 24.51 19.85
C PRO A 215 -25.24 23.02 19.54
N GLU A 216 -26.42 22.53 19.18
CA GLU A 216 -26.63 21.11 18.86
C GLU A 216 -25.96 20.75 17.54
N ILE A 217 -26.22 21.54 16.49
CA ILE A 217 -25.63 21.32 15.17
C ILE A 217 -24.11 21.45 15.24
N LYS A 218 -23.60 22.48 15.94
CA LYS A 218 -22.17 22.69 16.16
C LYS A 218 -21.51 21.48 16.81
N SER A 219 -22.15 20.92 17.84
CA SER A 219 -21.62 19.79 18.59
C SER A 219 -21.49 18.55 17.70
N VAL A 220 -22.53 18.22 16.93
CA VAL A 220 -22.51 17.06 16.03
C VAL A 220 -21.51 17.27 14.89
N PHE A 221 -21.50 18.45 14.26
CA PHE A 221 -20.52 18.80 13.22
C PHE A 221 -19.08 18.66 13.72
N THR A 222 -18.79 19.21 14.89
CA THR A 222 -17.45 19.14 15.49
C THR A 222 -17.06 17.70 15.81
N LYS A 223 -18.00 16.91 16.36
CA LYS A 223 -17.77 15.50 16.66
C LYS A 223 -17.45 14.70 15.39
N ASP A 224 -18.22 14.87 14.33
CA ASP A 224 -18.00 14.16 13.06
C ASP A 224 -16.67 14.57 12.42
N LEU A 225 -16.34 15.87 12.44
CA LEU A 225 -15.07 16.37 11.95
C LEU A 225 -13.89 15.80 12.74
N LEU A 226 -13.99 15.71 14.07
CA LEU A 226 -12.94 15.13 14.92
C LEU A 226 -12.78 13.63 14.70
N ILE A 227 -13.88 12.88 14.59
CA ILE A 227 -13.84 11.43 14.34
C ILE A 227 -13.20 11.16 12.98
N ASN A 228 -13.70 11.79 11.91
CA ASN A 228 -13.15 11.58 10.57
C ASN A 228 -11.74 12.15 10.43
N GLY A 229 -11.42 13.23 11.14
CA GLY A 229 -10.07 13.79 11.23
C GLY A 229 -9.10 12.83 11.92
N GLY A 230 -9.52 12.18 13.00
CA GLY A 230 -8.74 11.13 13.67
C GLY A 230 -8.47 9.94 12.76
N ILE A 231 -9.49 9.51 11.99
CA ILE A 231 -9.36 8.44 11.00
C ILE A 231 -8.41 8.84 9.86
N LEU A 232 -8.51 10.08 9.37
CA LEU A 232 -7.60 10.64 8.38
C LEU A 232 -6.15 10.61 8.89
N ILE A 233 -5.91 11.04 10.13
CA ILE A 233 -4.56 11.02 10.75
C ILE A 233 -4.01 9.59 10.82
N LEU A 234 -4.80 8.63 11.30
CA LEU A 234 -4.39 7.24 11.38
C LEU A 234 -4.09 6.66 9.98
N GLY A 235 -4.99 6.88 9.03
CA GLY A 235 -4.80 6.47 7.64
C GLY A 235 -3.56 7.10 7.02
N PHE A 236 -3.30 8.37 7.33
CA PHE A 236 -2.13 9.11 6.87
C PHE A 236 -0.83 8.52 7.42
N ILE A 237 -0.75 8.25 8.72
CA ILE A 237 0.45 7.67 9.33
C ILE A 237 0.76 6.31 8.69
N ILE A 238 -0.24 5.45 8.52
CA ILE A 238 -0.07 4.13 7.90
C ILE A 238 0.37 4.26 6.44
N ALA A 239 -0.31 5.09 5.65
CA ALA A 239 0.01 5.31 4.25
C ALA A 239 1.39 5.95 4.06
N PHE A 240 1.74 6.91 4.91
CA PHE A 240 3.05 7.56 4.92
C PHE A 240 4.16 6.57 5.23
N ILE A 241 4.03 5.78 6.29
CA ILE A 241 5.04 4.75 6.64
C ILE A 241 5.19 3.74 5.50
N SER A 242 4.07 3.29 4.93
CA SER A 242 4.08 2.36 3.80
C SER A 242 4.77 2.97 2.57
N ALA A 243 4.36 4.18 2.16
CA ALA A 243 4.92 4.87 1.01
C ALA A 243 6.40 5.18 1.19
N TYR A 244 6.78 5.67 2.37
CA TYR A 244 8.15 6.01 2.72
C TYR A 244 9.05 4.77 2.76
N LYS A 245 8.62 3.68 3.41
CA LYS A 245 9.38 2.43 3.43
C LYS A 245 9.49 1.82 2.03
N SER A 246 8.46 1.92 1.19
CA SER A 246 8.47 1.35 -0.17
C SER A 246 9.42 2.04 -1.16
N GLU A 247 10.24 3.00 -0.75
CA GLU A 247 11.26 3.60 -1.62
C GLU A 247 12.53 2.74 -1.70
N ASP A 248 13.14 2.68 -2.88
CA ASP A 248 14.33 1.86 -3.16
C ASP A 248 15.51 2.19 -2.24
N ARG A 249 15.60 3.44 -1.78
CA ARG A 249 16.60 3.89 -0.80
C ARG A 249 16.59 3.09 0.51
N PHE A 250 15.46 2.45 0.86
CA PHE A 250 15.31 1.61 2.04
C PHE A 250 15.33 0.10 1.75
N ALA A 251 15.58 -0.30 0.50
CA ALA A 251 15.77 -1.71 0.17
C ALA A 251 17.01 -2.26 0.87
N LYS A 252 16.89 -3.44 1.46
CA LYS A 252 17.99 -4.15 2.12
C LYS A 252 18.23 -5.48 1.41
N ILE A 253 19.49 -5.90 1.45
CA ILE A 253 19.92 -7.25 1.08
C ILE A 253 20.54 -7.86 2.33
N LYS A 254 20.10 -9.07 2.70
CA LYS A 254 20.56 -9.72 3.92
C LYS A 254 20.72 -11.22 3.69
N LYS A 255 21.92 -11.74 3.99
CA LYS A 255 22.12 -13.18 4.11
C LYS A 255 21.34 -13.73 5.30
N VAL A 256 20.59 -14.79 5.08
CA VAL A 256 19.91 -15.53 6.15
C VAL A 256 20.98 -16.41 6.81
N ASN A 257 21.31 -16.15 8.07
CA ASN A 257 22.25 -17.00 8.82
C ASN A 257 21.55 -18.28 9.28
N ASP A 258 22.09 -19.43 8.90
CA ASP A 258 21.59 -20.76 9.28
C ASP A 258 21.54 -20.97 10.82
N ASN A 259 22.34 -20.24 11.60
CA ASN A 259 22.36 -20.35 13.08
C ASN A 259 21.14 -19.71 13.80
N LYS A 260 20.16 -19.17 13.06
CA LYS A 260 18.86 -18.77 13.61
C LYS A 260 17.69 -19.53 12.98
N MET A 261 17.95 -20.63 12.27
CA MET A 261 16.90 -21.46 11.66
C MET A 261 16.18 -22.32 12.68
#